data_AF-A0A959VGR1-F1
#
_entry.id   AF-A0A959VGR1-F1
#
_cell.length_a   1.000
_cell.length_b   1.000
_cell.length_c   1.000
_cell.angle_alpha   90.00
_cell.angle_beta   90.00
_cell.angle_gamma   90.00
#
_symmetry.space_group_name_H-M   'P 1'
#
loop_
_entity.id
_entity.type
_entity.pdbx_description
1 polymer ?
#
loop_
_entity_poly.entity_id
_entity_poly.type
_entity_poly.pdbx_seq_one_letter_code
_entity_poly.pdbx_strand_id
1 'polypeptide(L)'
;MALQSEKEKIAHLLRRFGFGASEAEMEYYSQGGLKGAIDKLINWEKVERGDFIEAGELDERGGIPQPQLAVLHWYGRALTTQRPLEEKLTIFWHDHFATSAQKVTSGTAMYQHINTIRDNAGNSFIDLLMAVSKDPAMLFWLDNQENLKDRPNENFAREVMELFTLSEGNYSEKDVLEAARCFTGWTVGVRRGQRVVPVRNDIPRGNSIFYFDRANHDGGEKQLLGNKGDFDGEDIVGILCGHPMTAKYITKKMWEFFVYKNPEPAIVERLAGSFRNSGLNIRRLVRDIMESPEFYSEKAERKLIKNPIDFCMSTARQLGIGSIVTQGLSQAEDFRGKRRALGPAGQLAQATDTMGMRLMYPPDVAGWDWHEAWISTATMVERVKWADRVFPANGQGIAVINNMLGGPATPDVLVDKMISVLDVNLPDSKVKVLRESAVKTAGGTGPIRPQQLARVANGVARLIFGSPEFQYA
;
A
#
# COMPACT_ATOMS: atom_id res chain seq x y z
N MET A 1 17.47 22.29 3.10
CA MET A 1 17.01 22.93 4.35
C MET A 1 16.02 22.00 4.99
N ALA A 2 16.19 21.66 6.27
CA ALA A 2 15.19 20.88 7.00
C ALA A 2 13.84 21.61 6.98
N LEU A 3 12.73 20.86 7.02
CA LEU A 3 11.37 21.41 6.98
C LEU A 3 11.16 22.41 8.13
N GLN A 4 10.92 23.68 7.79
CA GLN A 4 10.92 24.76 8.79
C GLN A 4 9.50 25.10 9.27
N SER A 5 8.52 25.14 8.37
CA SER A 5 7.14 25.45 8.71
C SER A 5 6.33 24.21 9.10
N GLU A 6 5.31 24.42 9.92
CA GLU A 6 4.40 23.34 10.30
C GLU A 6 3.64 22.76 9.09
N LYS A 7 3.25 23.63 8.15
CA LYS A 7 2.58 23.23 6.91
C LYS A 7 3.45 22.31 6.05
N GLU A 8 4.75 22.61 5.92
CA GLU A 8 5.70 21.76 5.19
C GLU A 8 5.88 20.40 5.87
N LYS A 9 5.95 20.37 7.21
CA LYS A 9 6.02 19.12 7.97
C LYS A 9 4.77 18.26 7.80
N ILE A 10 3.58 18.87 7.80
CA ILE A 10 2.32 18.16 7.56
C ILE A 10 2.24 17.65 6.12
N ALA A 11 2.66 18.44 5.13
CA ALA A 11 2.71 17.98 3.74
C ALA A 11 3.67 16.80 3.56
N HIS A 12 4.86 16.84 4.19
CA HIS A 12 5.78 15.70 4.21
C HIS A 12 5.18 14.48 4.89
N LEU A 13 4.55 14.65 6.06
CA LEU A 13 3.83 13.59 6.76
C LEU A 13 2.79 12.91 5.86
N LEU A 14 1.92 13.69 5.19
CA LEU A 14 0.85 13.15 4.35
C LEU A 14 1.35 12.51 3.05
N ARG A 15 2.48 12.96 2.50
CA ARG A 15 3.15 12.29 1.38
C ARG A 15 3.66 10.90 1.74
N ARG A 16 4.18 10.72 2.97
CA ARG A 16 4.82 9.47 3.39
C ARG A 16 3.84 8.49 4.02
N PHE A 17 2.97 8.99 4.89
CA PHE A 17 2.01 8.19 5.68
C PHE A 17 0.59 8.19 5.13
N GLY A 18 0.35 8.90 4.02
CA GLY A 18 -0.85 8.81 3.23
C GLY A 18 -0.53 8.63 1.76
N PHE A 19 -1.34 9.23 0.90
CA PHE A 19 -1.14 9.28 -0.53
C PHE A 19 -1.00 10.73 -0.98
N GLY A 20 -0.24 11.54 -0.24
CA GLY A 20 -0.32 13.00 -0.35
C GLY A 20 -1.66 13.52 0.18
N ALA A 21 -1.95 14.80 -0.10
CA ALA A 21 -3.17 15.45 0.32
C ALA A 21 -3.65 16.47 -0.71
N SER A 22 -4.94 16.45 -0.99
CA SER A 22 -5.64 17.56 -1.65
C SER A 22 -5.65 18.81 -0.77
N GLU A 23 -6.05 19.96 -1.32
CA GLU A 23 -6.18 21.21 -0.55
C GLU A 23 -7.14 21.06 0.65
N ALA A 24 -8.27 20.36 0.47
CA ALA A 24 -9.24 20.09 1.55
C ALA A 24 -8.67 19.17 2.63
N GLU A 25 -7.89 18.15 2.26
CA GLU A 25 -7.22 17.28 3.23
C GLU A 25 -6.13 18.04 3.98
N MET A 26 -5.34 18.88 3.29
CA MET A 26 -4.36 19.74 3.93
C MET A 26 -5.01 20.65 4.98
N GLU A 27 -6.17 21.25 4.68
CA GLU A 27 -6.93 22.04 5.65
C GLU A 27 -7.37 21.18 6.83
N TYR A 28 -7.98 20.01 6.58
CA TYR A 28 -8.42 19.09 7.62
C TYR A 28 -7.28 18.65 8.55
N TYR A 29 -6.15 18.20 8.00
CA TYR A 29 -5.02 17.71 8.79
C TYR A 29 -4.24 18.84 9.48
N SER A 30 -4.29 20.07 8.96
CA SER A 30 -3.63 21.23 9.60
C SER A 30 -4.33 21.70 10.87
N GLN A 31 -5.59 21.34 11.09
CA GLN A 31 -6.30 21.67 12.33
C GLN A 31 -5.65 20.93 13.51
N GLY A 32 -5.12 21.70 14.48
CA GLY A 32 -4.40 21.17 15.64
C GLY A 32 -2.89 21.01 15.42
N GLY A 33 -2.36 21.55 14.32
CA GLY A 33 -0.94 21.52 13.97
C GLY A 33 -0.41 20.12 13.70
N LEU A 34 0.91 19.96 13.71
CA LEU A 34 1.54 18.68 13.33
C LEU A 34 1.09 17.52 14.22
N LYS A 35 0.99 17.76 15.53
CA LYS A 35 0.52 16.75 16.49
C LYS A 35 -0.92 16.32 16.20
N GLY A 36 -1.80 17.29 15.89
CA GLY A 36 -3.17 16.99 15.47
C GLY A 36 -3.25 16.14 14.20
N ALA A 37 -2.36 16.40 13.22
CA ALA A 37 -2.25 15.60 12.02
C ALA A 37 -1.84 14.15 12.32
N ILE A 38 -0.80 13.96 13.14
CA ILE A 38 -0.35 12.63 13.59
C ILE A 38 -1.47 11.90 14.34
N ASP A 39 -2.18 12.58 15.23
CA ASP A 39 -3.27 11.98 16.01
C ASP A 39 -4.44 11.55 15.12
N LYS A 40 -4.80 12.33 14.10
CA LYS A 40 -5.83 11.95 13.12
C LYS A 40 -5.40 10.75 12.29
N LEU A 41 -4.14 10.73 11.85
CA LEU A 41 -3.61 9.61 11.09
C LEU A 41 -3.61 8.34 11.95
N ILE A 42 -3.03 8.35 13.14
CA ILE A 42 -2.87 7.16 14.00
C ILE A 42 -4.21 6.62 14.51
N ASN A 43 -5.16 7.49 14.85
CA ASN A 43 -6.47 7.10 15.38
C ASN A 43 -7.53 7.05 14.27
N TRP A 44 -7.19 6.43 13.14
CA TRP A 44 -8.05 6.40 11.94
C TRP A 44 -9.41 5.76 12.19
N GLU A 45 -9.57 4.92 13.22
CA GLU A 45 -10.87 4.37 13.62
C GLU A 45 -11.89 5.44 14.04
N LYS A 46 -11.43 6.62 14.47
CA LYS A 46 -12.29 7.77 14.80
C LYS A 46 -12.81 8.51 13.57
N VAL A 47 -12.19 8.30 12.41
CA VAL A 47 -12.67 8.80 11.12
C VAL A 47 -13.61 7.73 10.58
N GLU A 48 -14.80 8.07 10.11
CA GLU A 48 -15.68 7.04 9.52
C GLU A 48 -14.99 6.34 8.34
N ARG A 49 -15.17 5.02 8.24
CA ARG A 49 -14.58 4.22 7.14
C ARG A 49 -15.18 4.64 5.77
N GLY A 50 -16.32 5.34 5.81
CA GLY A 50 -17.14 5.75 4.68
C GLY A 50 -17.95 4.59 4.12
N ASP A 51 -19.01 4.92 3.38
CA ASP A 51 -19.85 3.96 2.64
C ASP A 51 -19.20 3.55 1.31
N PHE A 52 -17.96 3.06 1.37
CA PHE A 52 -17.36 2.48 0.17
C PHE A 52 -18.01 1.12 -0.11
N ILE A 53 -18.36 0.88 -1.38
CA ILE A 53 -19.04 -0.35 -1.80
C ILE A 53 -18.24 -1.61 -1.42
N GLU A 54 -18.94 -2.72 -1.22
CA GLU A 54 -18.34 -4.05 -1.14
C GLU A 54 -17.89 -4.52 -2.52
N ALA A 55 -16.81 -5.30 -2.57
CA ALA A 55 -16.28 -5.81 -3.84
C ALA A 55 -17.28 -6.71 -4.59
N GLY A 56 -18.20 -7.38 -3.88
CA GLY A 56 -19.27 -8.18 -4.49
C GLY A 56 -20.28 -7.35 -5.28
N GLU A 57 -20.44 -6.06 -4.95
CA GLU A 57 -21.35 -5.16 -5.68
C GLU A 57 -20.83 -4.80 -7.08
N LEU A 58 -19.59 -5.16 -7.38
CA LEU A 58 -19.02 -5.06 -8.72
C LEU A 58 -19.36 -6.26 -9.59
N ASP A 59 -20.09 -7.26 -9.11
CA ASP A 59 -20.48 -8.45 -9.87
C ASP A 59 -21.99 -8.61 -9.93
N GLU A 60 -22.49 -9.09 -11.07
CA GLU A 60 -23.93 -9.31 -11.28
C GLU A 60 -24.51 -10.33 -10.30
N ARG A 61 -23.70 -11.33 -9.88
CA ARG A 61 -24.13 -12.38 -8.95
C ARG A 61 -23.83 -12.04 -7.49
N GLY A 62 -23.31 -10.84 -7.20
CA GLY A 62 -22.98 -10.39 -5.85
C GLY A 62 -21.72 -11.04 -5.24
N GLY A 63 -20.91 -11.74 -6.04
CA GLY A 63 -19.68 -12.40 -5.57
C GLY A 63 -18.41 -11.70 -6.04
N ILE A 64 -17.23 -12.21 -5.62
CA ILE A 64 -15.93 -11.75 -6.15
C ILE A 64 -15.28 -12.91 -6.90
N PRO A 65 -15.77 -13.25 -8.10
CA PRO A 65 -15.27 -14.42 -8.82
C PRO A 65 -13.86 -14.20 -9.38
N GLN A 66 -13.49 -12.95 -9.68
CA GLN A 66 -12.27 -12.62 -10.42
C GLN A 66 -11.37 -11.66 -9.62
N PRO A 67 -10.06 -11.95 -9.49
CA PRO A 67 -9.11 -11.06 -8.82
C PRO A 67 -9.10 -9.63 -9.36
N GLN A 68 -9.38 -9.44 -10.65
CA GLN A 68 -9.42 -8.13 -11.30
C GLN A 68 -10.46 -7.19 -10.66
N LEU A 69 -11.59 -7.73 -10.18
CA LEU A 69 -12.60 -6.93 -9.47
C LEU A 69 -12.13 -6.55 -8.07
N ALA A 70 -11.43 -7.45 -7.38
CA ALA A 70 -10.84 -7.19 -6.07
C ALA A 70 -9.73 -6.12 -6.15
N VAL A 71 -8.92 -6.15 -7.22
CA VAL A 71 -7.96 -5.10 -7.54
C VAL A 71 -8.66 -3.77 -7.81
N LEU A 72 -9.65 -3.75 -8.71
CA LEU A 72 -10.41 -2.54 -9.03
C LEU A 72 -11.03 -1.90 -7.77
N HIS A 73 -11.62 -2.74 -6.92
CA HIS A 73 -12.17 -2.34 -5.63
C HIS A 73 -11.11 -1.70 -4.73
N TRP A 74 -9.95 -2.34 -4.57
CA TRP A 74 -8.88 -1.82 -3.71
C TRP A 74 -8.33 -0.48 -4.20
N TYR A 75 -8.09 -0.31 -5.50
CA TYR A 75 -7.69 0.99 -6.06
C TYR A 75 -8.77 2.06 -5.85
N GLY A 76 -10.05 1.71 -6.04
CA GLY A 76 -11.16 2.62 -5.78
C GLY A 76 -11.21 3.06 -4.32
N ARG A 77 -11.04 2.11 -3.39
CA ARG A 77 -11.00 2.36 -1.95
C ARG A 77 -9.82 3.26 -1.57
N ALA A 78 -8.61 2.97 -2.05
CA ALA A 78 -7.43 3.79 -1.77
C ALA A 78 -7.56 5.21 -2.35
N LEU A 79 -8.26 5.37 -3.47
CA LEU A 79 -8.51 6.67 -4.09
C LEU A 79 -9.52 7.52 -3.30
N THR A 80 -10.50 6.91 -2.65
CA THR A 80 -11.60 7.61 -1.95
C THR A 80 -11.50 7.59 -0.42
N THR A 81 -10.58 6.81 0.15
CA THR A 81 -10.47 6.63 1.60
C THR A 81 -10.22 7.95 2.34
N GLN A 82 -10.86 8.10 3.49
CA GLN A 82 -10.55 9.13 4.49
C GLN A 82 -9.57 8.63 5.56
N ARG A 83 -9.18 7.34 5.49
CA ARG A 83 -8.22 6.67 6.36
C ARG A 83 -6.95 6.29 5.58
N PRO A 84 -6.17 7.28 5.09
CA PRO A 84 -5.07 7.00 4.18
C PRO A 84 -3.95 6.17 4.83
N LEU A 85 -3.69 6.33 6.14
CA LEU A 85 -2.69 5.52 6.84
C LEU A 85 -3.08 4.04 6.92
N GLU A 86 -4.36 3.71 7.14
CA GLU A 86 -4.85 2.33 7.17
C GLU A 86 -4.56 1.62 5.83
N GLU A 87 -4.87 2.28 4.71
CA GLU A 87 -4.57 1.73 3.38
C GLU A 87 -3.07 1.70 3.07
N LYS A 88 -2.31 2.71 3.51
CA LYS A 88 -0.86 2.77 3.32
C LYS A 88 -0.14 1.63 4.06
N LEU A 89 -0.55 1.35 5.30
CA LEU A 89 -0.08 0.20 6.07
C LEU A 89 -0.55 -1.12 5.44
N THR A 90 -1.77 -1.18 4.91
CA THR A 90 -2.26 -2.38 4.20
C THR A 90 -1.37 -2.71 3.00
N ILE A 91 -0.92 -1.71 2.23
CA ILE A 91 0.02 -1.91 1.12
C ILE A 91 1.39 -2.36 1.61
N PHE A 92 1.93 -1.72 2.66
CA PHE A 92 3.20 -2.14 3.27
C PHE A 92 3.15 -3.60 3.73
N TRP A 93 2.09 -3.98 4.43
CA TRP A 93 1.94 -5.34 4.93
C TRP A 93 1.65 -6.35 3.83
N HIS A 94 0.93 -5.98 2.77
CA HIS A 94 0.75 -6.86 1.60
C HIS A 94 2.04 -7.12 0.83
N ASP A 95 2.95 -6.13 0.78
CA ASP A 95 4.30 -6.33 0.27
C ASP A 95 5.14 -7.21 1.21
N HIS A 96 5.07 -6.96 2.53
CA HIS A 96 5.79 -7.75 3.52
C HIS A 96 5.33 -9.21 3.58
N PHE A 97 4.03 -9.46 3.50
CA PHE A 97 3.39 -10.77 3.47
C PHE A 97 2.97 -11.14 2.03
N ALA A 98 3.90 -11.00 1.09
CA ALA A 98 3.63 -11.11 -0.34
C ALA A 98 2.81 -12.36 -0.65
N THR A 99 1.60 -12.15 -1.17
CA THR A 99 0.67 -13.20 -1.59
C THR A 99 0.14 -12.84 -2.96
N SER A 100 0.38 -13.68 -3.97
CA SER A 100 0.04 -13.34 -5.36
C SER A 100 -1.23 -14.02 -5.86
N ALA A 101 -2.14 -13.19 -6.38
CA ALA A 101 -3.31 -13.62 -7.12
C ALA A 101 -2.96 -14.43 -8.37
N GLN A 102 -1.70 -14.44 -8.82
CA GLN A 102 -1.23 -15.28 -9.93
C GLN A 102 -1.27 -16.77 -9.60
N LYS A 103 -0.91 -17.18 -8.36
CA LYS A 103 -1.03 -18.58 -7.90
C LYS A 103 -2.37 -18.82 -7.21
N VAL A 104 -2.81 -17.89 -6.36
CA VAL A 104 -4.07 -18.07 -5.61
C VAL A 104 -5.27 -18.08 -6.55
N THR A 105 -5.29 -17.24 -7.59
CA THR A 105 -6.33 -17.11 -8.65
C THR A 105 -7.76 -16.80 -8.19
N SER A 106 -8.07 -16.96 -6.90
CA SER A 106 -9.37 -16.73 -6.28
C SER A 106 -9.52 -15.27 -5.85
N GLY A 107 -10.42 -14.55 -6.52
CA GLY A 107 -10.70 -13.15 -6.18
C GLY A 107 -11.25 -12.98 -4.76
N THR A 108 -12.06 -13.93 -4.28
CA THR A 108 -12.62 -13.88 -2.92
C THR A 108 -11.56 -14.13 -1.85
N ALA A 109 -10.68 -15.12 -2.04
CA ALA A 109 -9.61 -15.40 -1.09
C ALA A 109 -8.62 -14.23 -1.00
N MET A 110 -8.24 -13.64 -2.14
CA MET A 110 -7.39 -12.44 -2.16
C MET A 110 -8.07 -11.23 -1.52
N TYR A 111 -9.37 -11.02 -1.74
CA TYR A 111 -10.11 -9.94 -1.06
C TYR A 111 -10.10 -10.12 0.47
N GLN A 112 -10.37 -11.35 0.94
CA GLN A 112 -10.33 -11.70 2.36
C GLN A 112 -8.93 -11.52 2.95
N HIS A 113 -7.88 -11.91 2.23
CA HIS A 113 -6.49 -11.71 2.64
C HIS A 113 -6.17 -10.22 2.85
N ILE A 114 -6.51 -9.36 1.89
CA ILE A 114 -6.31 -7.90 2.02
C ILE A 114 -7.11 -7.33 3.19
N ASN A 115 -8.34 -7.80 3.42
CA ASN A 115 -9.13 -7.37 4.58
C ASN A 115 -8.51 -7.83 5.91
N THR A 116 -8.00 -9.06 5.98
CA THR A 116 -7.28 -9.59 7.16
C THR A 116 -6.08 -8.74 7.49
N ILE A 117 -5.28 -8.36 6.48
CA ILE A 117 -4.17 -7.43 6.64
C ILE A 117 -4.66 -6.07 7.12
N ARG A 118 -5.66 -5.49 6.47
CA ARG A 118 -6.19 -4.16 6.77
C ARG A 118 -6.71 -4.06 8.21
N ASP A 119 -7.53 -5.02 8.62
CA ASP A 119 -8.15 -5.03 9.95
C ASP A 119 -7.12 -5.22 11.07
N ASN A 120 -5.93 -5.73 10.75
CA ASN A 120 -4.81 -5.89 11.68
C ASN A 120 -3.66 -4.89 11.45
N ALA A 121 -3.76 -3.98 10.47
CA ALA A 121 -2.65 -3.15 10.00
C ALA A 121 -2.05 -2.24 11.09
N GLY A 122 -2.82 -1.92 12.13
CA GLY A 122 -2.39 -1.12 13.28
C GLY A 122 -2.42 -1.84 14.64
N ASN A 123 -2.66 -3.15 14.67
CA ASN A 123 -2.74 -3.92 15.91
C ASN A 123 -1.33 -4.29 16.41
N SER A 124 -1.20 -5.32 17.27
CA SER A 124 0.12 -5.87 17.55
C SER A 124 0.63 -6.66 16.33
N PHE A 125 1.95 -6.70 16.13
CA PHE A 125 2.54 -7.52 15.08
C PHE A 125 2.32 -9.01 15.32
N ILE A 126 2.16 -9.44 16.59
CA ILE A 126 1.80 -10.81 16.95
C ILE A 126 0.43 -11.16 16.37
N ASP A 127 -0.57 -10.30 16.57
CA ASP A 127 -1.92 -10.51 16.06
C ASP A 127 -1.94 -10.53 14.53
N LEU A 128 -1.20 -9.60 13.90
CA LEU A 128 -1.10 -9.53 12.44
C LEU A 128 -0.44 -10.78 11.86
N LEU A 129 0.71 -11.21 12.41
CA LEU A 129 1.42 -12.40 11.95
C LEU A 129 0.56 -13.65 12.14
N MET A 130 -0.13 -13.77 13.28
CA MET A 130 -1.05 -14.88 13.55
C MET A 130 -2.22 -14.91 12.55
N ALA A 131 -2.84 -13.76 12.31
CA ALA A 131 -3.98 -13.64 11.41
C ALA A 131 -3.59 -14.00 9.97
N VAL A 132 -2.46 -13.49 9.48
CA VAL A 132 -1.93 -13.82 8.15
C VAL A 132 -1.48 -15.27 8.06
N SER A 133 -0.85 -15.82 9.10
CA SER A 133 -0.41 -17.23 9.11
C SER A 133 -1.57 -18.23 9.09
N LYS A 134 -2.78 -17.80 9.44
CA LYS A 134 -4.02 -18.59 9.35
C LYS A 134 -4.87 -18.23 8.14
N ASP A 135 -4.45 -17.27 7.33
CA ASP A 135 -5.21 -16.83 6.15
C ASP A 135 -5.18 -17.91 5.04
N PRO A 136 -6.33 -18.29 4.46
CA PRO A 136 -6.37 -19.32 3.42
C PRO A 136 -5.56 -19.01 2.17
N ALA A 137 -5.45 -17.74 1.76
CA ALA A 137 -4.65 -17.38 0.58
C ALA A 137 -3.15 -17.52 0.88
N MET A 138 -2.70 -17.10 2.07
CA MET A 138 -1.32 -17.25 2.53
C MET A 138 -0.91 -18.72 2.69
N LEU A 139 -1.73 -19.52 3.37
CA LEU A 139 -1.46 -20.96 3.56
C LEU A 139 -1.30 -21.69 2.22
N PHE A 140 -2.15 -21.36 1.24
CA PHE A 140 -2.07 -21.92 -0.11
C PHE A 140 -0.89 -21.35 -0.91
N TRP A 141 -0.60 -20.06 -0.77
CA TRP A 141 0.50 -19.39 -1.46
C TRP A 141 1.86 -20.01 -1.13
N LEU A 142 2.04 -20.45 0.12
CA LEU A 142 3.28 -21.04 0.61
C LEU A 142 3.22 -22.56 0.83
N ASP A 143 2.18 -23.21 0.31
CA ASP A 143 2.01 -24.67 0.30
C ASP A 143 1.93 -25.33 1.69
N ASN A 144 1.53 -24.59 2.73
CA ASN A 144 1.42 -25.15 4.08
C ASN A 144 0.26 -26.16 4.21
N GLN A 145 -0.72 -26.13 3.32
CA GLN A 145 -1.75 -27.18 3.24
C GLN A 145 -1.17 -28.57 2.96
N GLU A 146 0.07 -28.65 2.46
CA GLU A 146 0.81 -29.88 2.21
C GLU A 146 1.77 -30.27 3.36
N ASN A 147 1.86 -29.44 4.42
CA ASN A 147 2.73 -29.64 5.58
C ASN A 147 2.08 -30.59 6.59
N LEU A 148 2.52 -31.85 6.59
CA LEU A 148 1.92 -32.94 7.37
C LEU A 148 2.94 -33.53 8.33
N LYS A 149 2.47 -34.10 9.44
CA LYS A 149 3.30 -34.79 10.44
C LYS A 149 4.36 -35.71 9.83
N ASP A 150 3.96 -36.59 8.91
CA ASP A 150 4.87 -37.60 8.33
C ASP A 150 5.67 -37.07 7.12
N ARG A 151 5.36 -35.85 6.67
CA ARG A 151 6.03 -35.17 5.56
C ARG A 151 6.06 -33.66 5.81
N PRO A 152 6.89 -33.19 6.76
CA PRO A 152 7.01 -31.76 7.03
C PRO A 152 7.46 -31.00 5.78
N ASN A 153 6.80 -29.88 5.48
CA ASN A 153 7.17 -28.96 4.41
C ASN A 153 7.72 -27.67 5.05
N GLU A 154 8.99 -27.39 4.80
CA GLU A 154 9.69 -26.25 5.39
C GLU A 154 9.38 -24.91 4.77
N ASN A 155 8.79 -24.86 3.56
CA ASN A 155 8.64 -23.62 2.79
C ASN A 155 7.95 -22.51 3.60
N PHE A 156 6.76 -22.78 4.14
CA PHE A 156 6.04 -21.81 4.98
C PHE A 156 6.84 -21.38 6.22
N ALA A 157 7.47 -22.32 6.91
CA ALA A 157 8.26 -22.03 8.09
C ALA A 157 9.48 -21.16 7.77
N ARG A 158 10.18 -21.47 6.67
CA ARG A 158 11.31 -20.70 6.17
C ARG A 158 10.90 -19.27 5.86
N GLU A 159 9.83 -19.06 5.10
CA GLU A 159 9.38 -17.70 4.78
C GLU A 159 8.95 -16.90 6.03
N VAL A 160 8.26 -17.55 6.98
CA VAL A 160 7.87 -16.91 8.23
C VAL A 160 9.10 -16.48 9.04
N MET A 161 10.14 -17.31 9.08
CA MET A 161 11.39 -17.01 9.79
C MET A 161 12.25 -15.98 9.05
N GLU A 162 12.41 -16.14 7.75
CA GLU A 162 13.32 -15.36 6.91
C GLU A 162 12.72 -14.01 6.51
N LEU A 163 11.55 -14.02 5.87
CA LEU A 163 10.98 -12.83 5.23
C LEU A 163 10.05 -12.05 6.15
N PHE A 164 9.39 -12.73 7.09
CA PHE A 164 8.36 -12.12 7.91
C PHE A 164 8.84 -11.74 9.31
N THR A 165 9.89 -12.36 9.84
CA THR A 165 10.30 -12.12 11.24
C THR A 165 11.80 -11.84 11.42
N LEU A 166 12.64 -12.87 11.42
CA LEU A 166 13.99 -12.79 11.95
C LEU A 166 15.01 -12.21 10.97
N SER A 167 14.71 -12.22 9.67
CA SER A 167 15.69 -12.07 8.59
C SER A 167 16.68 -13.22 8.49
N GLU A 168 17.20 -13.43 7.29
CA GLU A 168 18.28 -14.39 7.03
C GLU A 168 19.46 -14.18 8.00
N GLY A 169 20.08 -15.29 8.43
CA GLY A 169 21.26 -15.30 9.30
C GLY A 169 20.97 -15.25 10.81
N ASN A 170 19.70 -15.18 11.22
CA ASN A 170 19.30 -15.11 12.63
C ASN A 170 18.66 -16.41 13.18
N TYR A 171 18.75 -17.51 12.43
CA TYR A 171 18.32 -18.85 12.81
C TYR A 171 19.18 -19.89 12.10
N SER A 172 19.12 -21.14 12.56
CA SER A 172 19.78 -22.28 11.92
C SER A 172 18.81 -23.06 11.04
N GLU A 173 19.35 -23.88 10.14
CA GLU A 173 18.55 -24.80 9.33
C GLU A 173 17.75 -25.79 10.21
N LYS A 174 18.30 -26.18 11.36
CA LYS A 174 17.57 -27.00 12.34
C LYS A 174 16.34 -26.27 12.87
N ASP A 175 16.44 -24.97 13.13
CA ASP A 175 15.29 -24.18 13.60
C ASP A 175 14.16 -24.14 12.56
N VAL A 176 14.51 -24.08 11.26
CA VAL A 176 13.53 -24.14 10.16
C VAL A 176 12.77 -25.46 10.15
N LEU A 177 13.49 -26.59 10.27
CA LEU A 177 12.88 -27.92 10.32
C LEU A 177 11.95 -28.07 11.54
N GLU A 178 12.37 -27.57 12.70
CA GLU A 178 11.57 -27.60 13.93
C GLU A 178 10.35 -26.67 13.85
N ALA A 179 10.48 -25.50 13.21
CA ALA A 179 9.36 -24.61 12.94
C ALA A 179 8.38 -25.23 11.93
N ALA A 180 8.88 -25.95 10.91
CA ALA A 180 8.04 -26.69 9.97
C ALA A 180 7.16 -27.72 10.69
N ARG A 181 7.74 -28.44 11.67
CA ARG A 181 7.00 -29.36 12.55
C ARG A 181 5.92 -28.64 13.34
N CYS A 182 6.18 -27.44 13.87
CA CYS A 182 5.18 -26.62 14.58
C CYS A 182 3.96 -26.29 13.69
N PHE A 183 4.17 -26.01 12.40
CA PHE A 183 3.09 -25.67 11.46
C PHE A 183 2.38 -26.88 10.82
N THR A 184 2.79 -28.11 11.12
CA THR A 184 2.13 -29.30 10.56
C THR A 184 0.65 -29.35 10.93
N GLY A 185 -0.20 -29.71 9.97
CA GLY A 185 -1.65 -29.79 10.15
C GLY A 185 -2.40 -28.45 10.08
N TRP A 186 -1.72 -27.31 10.04
CA TRP A 186 -2.36 -26.02 9.68
C TRP A 186 -2.70 -26.02 8.19
N THR A 187 -3.99 -26.05 7.87
CA THR A 187 -4.45 -26.24 6.49
C THR A 187 -5.69 -25.38 6.19
N VAL A 188 -6.09 -25.40 4.92
CA VAL A 188 -7.34 -24.79 4.48
C VAL A 188 -8.46 -25.82 4.58
N GLY A 189 -9.63 -25.41 5.06
CA GLY A 189 -10.82 -26.25 5.12
C GLY A 189 -12.05 -25.56 4.56
N VAL A 190 -13.09 -26.34 4.32
CA VAL A 190 -14.42 -25.86 3.93
C VAL A 190 -15.45 -26.39 4.93
N ARG A 191 -16.29 -25.49 5.44
CA ARG A 191 -17.38 -25.88 6.34
C ARG A 191 -18.50 -26.57 5.55
N ARG A 192 -18.82 -27.80 5.94
CA ARG A 192 -19.93 -28.62 5.40
C ARG A 192 -20.82 -29.05 6.57
N GLY A 193 -21.92 -28.34 6.78
CA GLY A 193 -22.74 -28.49 7.99
C GLY A 193 -21.94 -28.13 9.24
N GLN A 194 -21.93 -29.02 10.23
CA GLN A 194 -21.18 -28.82 11.48
C GLN A 194 -19.69 -29.20 11.39
N ARG A 195 -19.25 -29.82 10.29
CA ARG A 195 -17.86 -30.28 10.12
C ARG A 195 -17.07 -29.35 9.22
N VAL A 196 -15.76 -29.31 9.41
CA VAL A 196 -14.81 -28.69 8.48
C VAL A 196 -14.04 -29.82 7.80
N VAL A 197 -14.00 -29.79 6.48
CA VAL A 197 -13.28 -30.79 5.67
C VAL A 197 -12.03 -30.10 5.10
N PRO A 198 -10.82 -30.65 5.29
CA PRO A 198 -9.60 -30.08 4.74
C PRO A 198 -9.62 -30.12 3.21
N VAL A 199 -9.03 -29.11 2.61
CA VAL A 199 -8.89 -28.93 1.16
C VAL A 199 -7.40 -28.73 0.87
N ARG A 200 -6.76 -29.80 0.38
CA ARG A 200 -5.29 -29.84 0.24
C ARG A 200 -4.80 -29.53 -1.17
N ASN A 201 -5.59 -29.84 -2.18
CA ASN A 201 -5.18 -29.73 -3.59
C ASN A 201 -6.11 -28.82 -4.43
N ASP A 202 -7.07 -28.15 -3.81
CA ASP A 202 -7.93 -27.19 -4.52
C ASP A 202 -7.60 -25.76 -4.11
N ILE A 203 -7.73 -24.86 -5.08
CA ILE A 203 -7.67 -23.42 -4.88
C ILE A 203 -8.70 -22.98 -3.82
N PRO A 204 -8.31 -22.15 -2.82
CA PRO A 204 -9.24 -21.60 -1.84
C PRO A 204 -10.40 -20.85 -2.50
N ARG A 205 -11.63 -21.09 -2.06
CA ARG A 205 -12.85 -20.42 -2.55
C ARG A 205 -13.46 -19.55 -1.46
N GLY A 206 -14.54 -18.85 -1.77
CA GLY A 206 -15.13 -17.88 -0.81
C GLY A 206 -15.59 -18.44 0.53
N ASN A 207 -15.77 -19.75 0.66
CA ASN A 207 -16.11 -20.43 1.91
C ASN A 207 -14.93 -21.19 2.55
N SER A 208 -13.71 -21.01 2.02
CA SER A 208 -12.49 -21.54 2.61
C SER A 208 -12.17 -20.82 3.91
N ILE A 209 -11.74 -21.59 4.91
CA ILE A 209 -11.41 -21.11 6.25
C ILE A 209 -10.13 -21.80 6.73
N PHE A 210 -9.48 -21.23 7.74
CA PHE A 210 -8.45 -21.94 8.50
C PHE A 210 -9.01 -23.21 9.13
N TYR A 211 -8.23 -24.29 9.10
CA TYR A 211 -8.51 -25.52 9.81
C TYR A 211 -7.24 -26.13 10.38
N PHE A 212 -7.24 -26.47 11.67
CA PHE A 212 -6.16 -27.20 12.29
C PHE A 212 -6.47 -28.70 12.31
N ASP A 213 -5.87 -29.44 11.40
CA ASP A 213 -5.96 -30.90 11.31
C ASP A 213 -5.03 -31.57 12.32
N ARG A 214 -5.48 -31.67 13.57
CA ARG A 214 -4.73 -32.26 14.68
C ARG A 214 -4.24 -33.68 14.42
N ALA A 215 -4.93 -34.45 13.58
CA ALA A 215 -4.51 -35.82 13.24
C ALA A 215 -3.22 -35.83 12.41
N ASN A 216 -2.93 -34.74 11.68
CA ASN A 216 -1.73 -34.57 10.87
C ASN A 216 -0.75 -33.56 11.48
N HIS A 217 -0.90 -33.24 12.78
CA HIS A 217 0.06 -32.43 13.51
C HIS A 217 1.10 -33.29 14.22
N ASP A 218 2.36 -32.88 14.13
CA ASP A 218 3.45 -33.46 14.92
C ASP A 218 3.42 -32.91 16.35
N GLY A 219 2.77 -33.63 17.28
CA GLY A 219 2.80 -33.35 18.72
C GLY A 219 4.06 -33.85 19.45
N GLY A 220 5.16 -34.07 18.73
CA GLY A 220 6.45 -34.39 19.35
C GLY A 220 7.10 -33.15 19.97
N GLU A 221 8.01 -33.37 20.92
CA GLU A 221 8.86 -32.31 21.48
C GLU A 221 9.72 -31.66 20.37
N LYS A 222 9.78 -30.33 20.38
CA LYS A 222 10.48 -29.48 19.41
C LYS A 222 11.47 -28.59 20.13
N GLN A 223 12.58 -28.27 19.48
CA GLN A 223 13.61 -27.41 20.04
C GLN A 223 14.11 -26.41 19.01
N LEU A 224 13.79 -25.13 19.21
CA LEU A 224 14.19 -24.05 18.31
C LEU A 224 14.39 -22.73 19.04
N LEU A 225 15.37 -21.95 18.59
CA LEU A 225 15.71 -20.63 19.11
C LEU A 225 15.91 -20.60 20.64
N GLY A 226 16.49 -21.67 21.19
CA GLY A 226 16.71 -21.84 22.63
C GLY A 226 15.49 -22.27 23.44
N ASN A 227 14.31 -22.43 22.81
CA ASN A 227 13.08 -22.90 23.45
C ASN A 227 12.93 -24.42 23.25
N LYS A 228 12.24 -25.08 24.16
CA LYS A 228 11.99 -26.52 24.12
C LYS A 228 10.59 -26.85 24.65
N GLY A 229 9.79 -27.59 23.89
CA GLY A 229 8.41 -27.93 24.25
C GLY A 229 7.63 -28.61 23.12
N ASP A 230 6.41 -29.05 23.40
CA ASP A 230 5.47 -29.52 22.38
C ASP A 230 4.76 -28.32 21.74
N PHE A 231 5.49 -27.57 20.92
CA PHE A 231 5.01 -26.33 20.32
C PHE A 231 4.14 -26.59 19.10
N ASP A 232 3.04 -25.85 18.97
CA ASP A 232 2.25 -25.79 17.74
C ASP A 232 2.48 -24.48 16.96
N GLY A 233 1.70 -24.27 15.90
CA GLY A 233 1.83 -23.08 15.05
C GLY A 233 1.55 -21.76 15.80
N GLU A 234 0.75 -21.77 16.87
CA GLU A 234 0.50 -20.58 17.68
C GLU A 234 1.71 -20.25 18.55
N ASP A 235 2.30 -21.28 19.16
CA ASP A 235 3.49 -21.15 20.00
C ASP A 235 4.68 -20.61 19.21
N ILE A 236 4.94 -21.15 18.01
CA ILE A 236 6.07 -20.69 17.20
C ILE A 236 5.91 -19.24 16.74
N VAL A 237 4.69 -18.80 16.39
CA VAL A 237 4.45 -17.37 16.09
C VAL A 237 4.80 -16.51 17.31
N GLY A 238 4.42 -16.94 18.51
CA GLY A 238 4.79 -16.28 19.76
C GLY A 238 6.31 -16.23 20.00
N ILE A 239 7.00 -17.36 19.81
CA ILE A 239 8.46 -17.47 19.96
C ILE A 239 9.19 -16.54 18.99
N LEU A 240 8.79 -16.53 17.71
CA LEU A 240 9.41 -15.67 16.70
C LEU A 240 9.18 -14.21 17.01
N CYS A 241 7.97 -13.81 17.41
CA CYS A 241 7.70 -12.44 17.83
C CYS A 241 8.47 -12.02 19.08
N GLY A 242 8.68 -12.95 20.03
CA GLY A 242 9.47 -12.71 21.23
C GLY A 242 10.97 -12.50 20.96
N HIS A 243 11.47 -12.92 19.79
CA HIS A 243 12.87 -12.79 19.46
C HIS A 243 13.27 -11.33 19.18
N PRO A 244 14.36 -10.80 19.77
CA PRO A 244 14.77 -9.40 19.60
C PRO A 244 14.97 -8.96 18.14
N MET A 245 15.37 -9.88 17.26
CA MET A 245 15.61 -9.57 15.85
C MET A 245 14.33 -9.23 15.10
N THR A 246 13.17 -9.80 15.47
CA THR A 246 11.88 -9.49 14.83
C THR A 246 11.56 -8.01 14.94
N ALA A 247 11.68 -7.44 16.15
CA ALA A 247 11.42 -6.02 16.34
C ALA A 247 12.40 -5.13 15.55
N LYS A 248 13.68 -5.50 15.48
CA LYS A 248 14.70 -4.74 14.71
C LYS A 248 14.42 -4.81 13.22
N TYR A 249 14.09 -5.99 12.71
CA TYR A 249 13.81 -6.23 11.30
C TYR A 249 12.58 -5.45 10.83
N ILE A 250 11.46 -5.57 11.55
CA ILE A 250 10.23 -4.83 11.23
C ILE A 250 10.43 -3.32 11.34
N THR A 251 11.12 -2.85 12.39
CA THR A 251 11.45 -1.43 12.55
C THR A 251 12.27 -0.90 11.37
N LYS A 252 13.29 -1.64 10.94
CA LYS A 252 14.11 -1.26 9.78
C LYS A 252 13.26 -1.21 8.51
N LYS A 253 12.45 -2.23 8.21
CA LYS A 253 11.58 -2.24 7.01
C LYS A 253 10.59 -1.08 7.01
N MET A 254 9.92 -0.81 8.14
CA MET A 254 9.00 0.32 8.24
C MET A 254 9.72 1.67 8.07
N TRP A 255 10.93 1.81 8.64
CA TRP A 255 11.74 3.01 8.43
C TRP A 255 12.08 3.22 6.94
N GLU A 256 12.58 2.19 6.27
CA GLU A 256 12.98 2.27 4.87
C GLU A 256 11.79 2.53 3.94
N PHE A 257 10.62 2.02 4.30
CA PHE A 257 9.38 2.29 3.57
C PHE A 257 8.89 3.73 3.77
N PHE A 258 8.89 4.26 4.99
CA PHE A 258 8.30 5.57 5.30
C PHE A 258 9.26 6.74 5.18
N VAL A 259 10.56 6.55 5.44
CA VAL A 259 11.49 7.65 5.75
C VAL A 259 12.65 7.74 4.74
N TYR A 260 13.65 6.86 4.84
CA TYR A 260 14.76 6.76 3.88
C TYR A 260 15.52 5.43 4.05
N LYS A 261 16.33 5.07 3.05
CA LYS A 261 17.15 3.85 3.04
C LYS A 261 18.29 3.84 4.05
N ASN A 262 18.66 2.64 4.51
CA ASN A 262 19.87 2.44 5.31
C ASN A 262 19.90 3.35 6.56
N PRO A 263 18.89 3.27 7.44
CA PRO A 263 18.90 4.03 8.70
C PRO A 263 20.15 3.78 9.52
N GLU A 264 20.57 4.78 10.29
CA GLU A 264 21.59 4.61 11.31
C GLU A 264 21.15 3.53 12.32
N PRO A 265 22.03 2.60 12.72
CA PRO A 265 21.69 1.53 13.65
C PRO A 265 21.07 2.03 14.96
N ALA A 266 21.53 3.18 15.47
CA ALA A 266 21.01 3.78 16.69
C ALA A 266 19.53 4.17 16.60
N ILE A 267 19.06 4.59 15.42
CA ILE A 267 17.63 4.91 15.19
C ILE A 267 16.82 3.62 15.27
N VAL A 268 17.27 2.57 14.59
CA VAL A 268 16.61 1.26 14.58
C VAL A 268 16.56 0.68 15.99
N GLU A 269 17.66 0.68 16.74
CA GLU A 269 17.70 0.16 18.11
C GLU A 269 16.74 0.91 19.04
N ARG A 270 16.71 2.25 18.96
CA ARG A 270 15.82 3.10 19.76
C ARG A 270 14.35 2.78 19.49
N LEU A 271 13.96 2.77 18.22
CA LEU A 271 12.57 2.52 17.81
C LEU A 271 12.15 1.06 18.05
N ALA A 272 13.02 0.10 17.76
CA ALA A 272 12.76 -1.32 18.03
C ALA A 272 12.66 -1.60 19.54
N GLY A 273 13.40 -0.86 20.38
CA GLY A 273 13.25 -0.89 21.83
C GLY A 273 11.85 -0.46 22.26
N SER A 274 11.36 0.68 21.77
CA SER A 274 10.00 1.17 22.02
C SER A 274 8.94 0.18 21.53
N PHE A 275 9.12 -0.34 20.31
CA PHE A 275 8.23 -1.32 19.70
C PHE A 275 8.08 -2.58 20.56
N ARG A 276 9.20 -3.18 21.02
CA ARG A 276 9.18 -4.34 21.94
C ARG A 276 8.49 -4.03 23.25
N ASN A 277 8.85 -2.90 23.89
CA ASN A 277 8.28 -2.51 25.18
C ASN A 277 6.77 -2.26 25.10
N SER A 278 6.23 -1.95 23.92
CA SER A 278 4.80 -1.79 23.68
C SER A 278 4.05 -3.09 23.36
N GLY A 279 4.71 -4.25 23.44
CA GLY A 279 4.13 -5.54 23.03
C GLY A 279 4.00 -5.65 21.50
N LEU A 280 4.97 -5.10 20.77
CA LEU A 280 4.98 -5.02 19.30
C LEU A 280 3.75 -4.31 18.73
N ASN A 281 3.32 -3.20 19.36
CA ASN A 281 2.20 -2.41 18.86
C ASN A 281 2.60 -1.59 17.63
N ILE A 282 1.97 -1.88 16.48
CA ILE A 282 2.33 -1.27 15.19
C ILE A 282 2.01 0.23 15.18
N ARG A 283 0.84 0.64 15.69
CA ARG A 283 0.49 2.07 15.81
C ARG A 283 1.51 2.84 16.63
N ARG A 284 2.03 2.24 17.71
CA ARG A 284 3.07 2.86 18.53
C ARG A 284 4.36 3.06 17.73
N LEU A 285 4.83 2.04 17.03
CA LEU A 285 6.03 2.16 16.20
C LEU A 285 5.86 3.23 15.10
N VAL A 286 4.72 3.22 14.40
CA VAL A 286 4.41 4.22 13.36
C VAL A 286 4.39 5.63 13.93
N ARG A 287 3.76 5.83 15.10
CA ARG A 287 3.77 7.12 15.81
C ARG A 287 5.19 7.55 16.18
N ASP A 288 5.99 6.65 16.75
CA ASP A 288 7.37 6.96 17.15
C ASP A 288 8.23 7.36 15.93
N ILE A 289 7.96 6.80 14.74
CA ILE A 289 8.59 7.23 13.48
C ILE A 289 8.11 8.64 13.09
N MET A 290 6.80 8.88 13.08
CA MET A 290 6.23 10.19 12.73
C MET A 290 6.71 11.31 13.65
N GLU A 291 6.88 11.03 14.95
CA GLU A 291 7.33 11.99 15.95
C GLU A 291 8.86 12.14 15.98
N SER A 292 9.61 11.32 15.22
CA SER A 292 11.07 11.36 15.19
C SER A 292 11.60 12.63 14.51
N PRO A 293 12.62 13.31 15.07
CA PRO A 293 13.22 14.47 14.42
C PRO A 293 13.90 14.09 13.09
N GLU A 294 14.41 12.87 12.96
CA GLU A 294 15.09 12.40 11.76
C GLU A 294 14.12 12.28 10.56
N PHE A 295 12.83 12.04 10.81
CA PHE A 295 11.78 12.06 9.77
C PHE A 295 11.57 13.45 9.15
N TYR A 296 11.87 14.54 9.87
CA TYR A 296 11.74 15.91 9.33
C TYR A 296 13.08 16.51 8.89
N SER A 297 14.13 15.69 8.82
CA SER A 297 15.46 16.12 8.43
C SER A 297 15.64 16.20 6.91
N GLU A 298 16.72 16.84 6.47
CA GLU A 298 17.10 16.90 5.05
C GLU A 298 17.37 15.50 4.43
N LYS A 299 17.60 14.48 5.25
CA LYS A 299 17.78 13.09 4.80
C LYS A 299 16.46 12.41 4.43
N ALA A 300 15.33 12.91 4.93
CA ALA A 300 14.01 12.33 4.71
C ALA A 300 13.21 13.12 3.67
N GLU A 301 13.34 14.45 3.64
CA GLU A 301 12.53 15.28 2.74
C GLU A 301 12.87 15.03 1.25
N ARG A 302 11.90 14.51 0.50
CA ARG A 302 12.01 14.26 -0.95
C ARG A 302 13.25 13.43 -1.31
N LYS A 303 13.51 12.38 -0.52
CA LYS A 303 14.64 11.44 -0.74
C LYS A 303 14.22 10.03 -1.12
N LEU A 304 12.96 9.65 -0.92
CA LEU A 304 12.46 8.36 -1.36
C LEU A 304 11.86 8.44 -2.75
N ILE A 305 12.30 7.56 -3.64
CA ILE A 305 11.70 7.39 -4.96
C ILE A 305 10.24 6.93 -4.77
N LYS A 306 9.30 7.65 -5.37
CA LYS A 306 7.88 7.29 -5.41
C LYS A 306 7.75 5.94 -6.13
N ASN A 307 7.28 4.93 -5.42
CA ASN A 307 6.75 3.72 -6.06
C ASN A 307 5.55 4.12 -6.98
N PRO A 308 5.14 3.24 -7.91
CA PRO A 308 4.06 3.58 -8.82
C PRO A 308 2.74 4.00 -8.16
N ILE A 309 2.39 3.42 -7.00
CA ILE A 309 1.20 3.84 -6.25
C ILE A 309 1.36 5.27 -5.73
N ASP A 310 2.48 5.59 -5.08
CA ASP A 310 2.74 6.95 -4.58
C ASP A 310 2.84 7.99 -5.68
N PHE A 311 3.25 7.59 -6.88
CA PHE A 311 3.28 8.46 -8.04
C PHE A 311 1.87 8.74 -8.58
N CYS A 312 1.09 7.69 -8.86
CA CYS A 312 -0.19 7.81 -9.56
C CYS A 312 -1.35 8.16 -8.61
N MET A 313 -1.42 7.49 -7.45
CA MET A 313 -2.52 7.68 -6.48
C MET A 313 -2.49 9.08 -5.88
N SER A 314 -1.30 9.60 -5.54
CA SER A 314 -1.18 10.95 -4.97
C SER A 314 -1.65 12.02 -5.93
N THR A 315 -1.20 11.94 -7.18
CA THR A 315 -1.66 12.80 -8.27
C THR A 315 -3.18 12.76 -8.41
N ALA A 316 -3.78 11.56 -8.41
CA ALA A 316 -5.22 11.43 -8.58
C ALA A 316 -6.02 12.03 -7.40
N ARG A 317 -5.53 11.86 -6.17
CA ARG A 317 -6.16 12.45 -4.97
C ARG A 317 -6.02 13.97 -4.93
N GLN A 318 -4.82 14.49 -5.22
CA GLN A 318 -4.55 15.93 -5.30
C GLN A 318 -5.44 16.64 -6.33
N LEU A 319 -5.72 15.98 -7.45
CA LEU A 319 -6.63 16.47 -8.49
C LEU A 319 -8.12 16.30 -8.15
N GLY A 320 -8.45 15.76 -6.97
CA GLY A 320 -9.83 15.56 -6.54
C GLY A 320 -10.57 14.46 -7.29
N ILE A 321 -9.89 13.53 -7.97
CA ILE A 321 -10.55 12.47 -8.75
C ILE A 321 -11.39 11.56 -7.84
N GLY A 322 -11.00 11.38 -6.57
CA GLY A 322 -11.78 10.61 -5.60
C GLY A 322 -13.19 11.16 -5.36
N SER A 323 -13.42 12.47 -5.45
CA SER A 323 -14.77 13.05 -5.29
C SER A 323 -15.67 12.69 -6.48
N ILE A 324 -15.11 12.68 -7.70
CA ILE A 324 -15.81 12.23 -8.92
C ILE A 324 -16.23 10.77 -8.79
N VAL A 325 -15.33 9.91 -8.30
CA VAL A 325 -15.62 8.49 -8.06
C VAL A 325 -16.72 8.32 -7.01
N THR A 326 -16.62 9.05 -5.89
CA THR A 326 -17.61 8.99 -4.80
C THR A 326 -18.99 9.43 -5.29
N GLN A 327 -19.07 10.53 -6.03
CA GLN A 327 -20.31 10.99 -6.64
C GLN A 327 -20.87 9.97 -7.63
N GLY A 328 -20.03 9.41 -8.52
CA GLY A 328 -20.45 8.39 -9.47
C GLY A 328 -20.99 7.12 -8.80
N LEU A 329 -20.38 6.69 -7.69
CA LEU A 329 -20.84 5.54 -6.91
C LEU A 329 -22.21 5.81 -6.25
N SER A 330 -22.42 7.00 -5.69
CA SER A 330 -23.70 7.39 -5.07
C SER A 330 -24.88 7.43 -6.06
N GLN A 331 -24.60 7.60 -7.35
CA GLN A 331 -25.60 7.65 -8.42
C GLN A 331 -25.77 6.30 -9.15
N ALA A 332 -24.94 5.31 -8.84
CA ALA A 332 -24.94 4.04 -9.56
C ALA A 332 -25.99 3.08 -8.99
N GLU A 333 -26.98 2.74 -9.80
CA GLU A 333 -28.08 1.83 -9.41
C GLU A 333 -27.70 0.34 -9.51
N ASP A 334 -26.72 0.00 -10.36
CA ASP A 334 -26.33 -1.39 -10.63
C ASP A 334 -24.81 -1.60 -10.68
N PHE A 335 -24.38 -2.86 -10.81
CA PHE A 335 -22.96 -3.22 -10.88
C PHE A 335 -22.23 -2.60 -12.08
N ARG A 336 -22.93 -2.34 -13.20
CA ARG A 336 -22.34 -1.74 -14.41
C ARG A 336 -22.06 -0.27 -14.19
N GLY A 337 -22.99 0.45 -13.55
CA GLY A 337 -22.84 1.82 -13.10
C GLY A 337 -21.68 1.96 -12.11
N LYS A 338 -21.58 1.05 -11.13
CA LYS A 338 -20.47 1.03 -10.15
C LYS A 338 -19.12 0.80 -10.82
N ARG A 339 -19.03 -0.17 -11.75
CA ARG A 339 -17.81 -0.38 -12.56
C ARG A 339 -17.43 0.85 -13.39
N ARG A 340 -18.42 1.57 -13.96
CA ARG A 340 -18.18 2.80 -14.71
C ARG A 340 -17.68 3.92 -13.80
N ALA A 341 -18.26 4.08 -12.61
CA ALA A 341 -17.82 5.06 -11.61
C ALA A 341 -16.38 4.80 -11.14
N LEU A 342 -15.97 3.52 -11.06
CA LEU A 342 -14.58 3.12 -10.78
C LEU A 342 -13.63 3.19 -11.98
N GLY A 343 -14.05 3.75 -13.12
CA GLY A 343 -13.18 3.94 -14.29
C GLY A 343 -11.80 4.55 -13.97
N PRO A 344 -11.71 5.61 -13.15
CA PRO A 344 -10.42 6.17 -12.74
C PRO A 344 -9.55 5.20 -11.94
N ALA A 345 -10.13 4.36 -11.09
CA ALA A 345 -9.41 3.31 -10.37
C ALA A 345 -8.84 2.25 -11.33
N GLY A 346 -9.57 1.93 -12.40
CA GLY A 346 -9.06 1.07 -13.48
C GLY A 346 -7.87 1.69 -14.22
N GLN A 347 -7.90 3.00 -14.47
CA GLN A 347 -6.77 3.72 -15.09
C GLN A 347 -5.54 3.75 -14.18
N LEU A 348 -5.74 3.93 -12.87
CA LEU A 348 -4.67 3.83 -11.87
C LEU A 348 -4.05 2.42 -11.87
N ALA A 349 -4.87 1.38 -11.80
CA ALA A 349 -4.41 -0.01 -11.81
C ALA A 349 -3.55 -0.32 -13.05
N GLN A 350 -4.02 0.08 -14.24
CA GLN A 350 -3.25 -0.09 -15.47
C GLN A 350 -1.95 0.72 -15.49
N ALA A 351 -1.97 1.94 -14.95
CA ALA A 351 -0.79 2.80 -14.94
C ALA A 351 0.30 2.29 -14.02
N THR A 352 -0.05 1.84 -12.83
CA THR A 352 0.95 1.32 -11.90
C THR A 352 1.47 -0.04 -12.36
N ASP A 353 0.63 -0.87 -12.98
CA ASP A 353 1.04 -2.14 -13.61
C ASP A 353 2.12 -1.92 -14.67
N THR A 354 1.93 -0.96 -15.60
CA THR A 354 2.96 -0.65 -16.62
C THR A 354 4.23 -0.01 -16.04
N MET A 355 4.17 0.51 -14.81
CA MET A 355 5.33 0.99 -14.06
C MET A 355 5.96 -0.08 -13.15
N GLY A 356 5.44 -1.32 -13.15
CA GLY A 356 6.00 -2.46 -12.44
C GLY A 356 5.35 -2.80 -11.09
N MET A 357 4.23 -2.16 -10.72
CA MET A 357 3.55 -2.43 -9.46
C MET A 357 2.04 -2.56 -9.64
N ARG A 358 1.54 -3.79 -9.55
CA ARG A 358 0.12 -4.10 -9.59
C ARG A 358 -0.32 -4.71 -8.27
N LEU A 359 -1.19 -4.02 -7.52
CA LEU A 359 -1.71 -4.55 -6.24
C LEU A 359 -2.30 -5.96 -6.40
N MET A 360 -2.08 -6.82 -5.41
CA MET A 360 -2.36 -8.28 -5.41
C MET A 360 -1.48 -9.15 -6.31
N TYR A 361 -0.49 -8.58 -7.01
CA TYR A 361 0.44 -9.31 -7.87
C TYR A 361 1.90 -8.94 -7.57
N PRO A 362 2.40 -9.22 -6.34
CA PRO A 362 3.84 -9.20 -6.11
C PRO A 362 4.53 -10.25 -7.00
N PRO A 363 5.76 -9.97 -7.48
CA PRO A 363 6.48 -10.85 -8.39
C PRO A 363 6.87 -12.18 -7.75
N ASP A 364 7.21 -12.19 -6.46
CA ASP A 364 7.58 -13.38 -5.69
C ASP A 364 7.25 -13.23 -4.19
N VAL A 365 7.76 -14.16 -3.37
CA VAL A 365 7.54 -14.22 -1.91
C VAL A 365 8.21 -13.08 -1.14
N ALA A 366 9.21 -12.40 -1.72
CA ALA A 366 9.91 -11.28 -1.10
C ALA A 366 9.19 -9.93 -1.32
N GLY A 367 8.14 -9.90 -2.13
CA GLY A 367 7.38 -8.68 -2.45
C GLY A 367 7.91 -8.00 -3.71
N TRP A 368 7.79 -6.68 -3.81
CA TRP A 368 8.34 -5.92 -4.93
C TRP A 368 9.78 -5.48 -4.69
N ASP A 369 10.54 -5.29 -5.77
CA ASP A 369 11.81 -4.58 -5.69
C ASP A 369 11.57 -3.08 -5.46
N TRP A 370 12.10 -2.56 -4.37
CA TRP A 370 11.89 -1.18 -3.96
C TRP A 370 12.96 -0.22 -4.49
N HIS A 371 12.62 1.08 -4.43
CA HIS A 371 13.52 2.21 -4.65
C HIS A 371 13.98 2.42 -6.09
N GLU A 372 15.27 2.23 -6.43
CA GLU A 372 15.80 2.51 -7.78
C GLU A 372 15.20 1.56 -8.82
N ALA A 373 14.73 0.39 -8.40
CA ALA A 373 14.00 -0.55 -9.26
C ALA A 373 12.77 0.07 -9.93
N TRP A 374 12.19 1.12 -9.34
CA TRP A 374 11.05 1.84 -9.93
C TRP A 374 11.41 2.73 -11.13
N ILE A 375 12.70 2.98 -11.36
CA ILE A 375 13.19 3.92 -12.37
C ILE A 375 14.06 3.19 -13.39
N SER A 376 13.54 3.06 -14.61
CA SER A 376 14.26 2.65 -15.80
C SER A 376 13.85 3.51 -16.98
N THR A 377 14.54 3.42 -18.11
CA THR A 377 14.13 4.10 -19.35
C THR A 377 12.69 3.75 -19.73
N ALA A 378 12.26 2.51 -19.52
CA ALA A 378 10.90 2.06 -19.84
C ALA A 378 9.87 2.63 -18.84
N THR A 379 10.11 2.52 -17.53
CA THR A 379 9.14 3.00 -16.53
C THR A 379 9.04 4.52 -16.52
N MET A 380 10.10 5.25 -16.87
CA MET A 380 10.05 6.71 -17.03
C MET A 380 9.14 7.14 -18.18
N VAL A 381 9.12 6.41 -19.29
CA VAL A 381 8.17 6.66 -20.38
C VAL A 381 6.73 6.48 -19.88
N GLU A 382 6.46 5.41 -19.12
CA GLU A 382 5.13 5.15 -18.56
C GLU A 382 4.71 6.20 -17.52
N ARG A 383 5.64 6.68 -16.69
CA ARG A 383 5.43 7.79 -15.75
C ARG A 383 5.06 9.09 -16.47
N VAL A 384 5.72 9.41 -17.59
CA VAL A 384 5.35 10.58 -18.41
C VAL A 384 3.96 10.38 -19.05
N LYS A 385 3.65 9.18 -19.55
CA LYS A 385 2.33 8.83 -20.10
C LYS A 385 1.20 8.87 -19.07
N TRP A 386 1.49 8.89 -17.77
CA TRP A 386 0.48 9.14 -16.75
C TRP A 386 -0.30 10.44 -17.04
N ALA A 387 0.36 11.46 -17.59
CA ALA A 387 -0.27 12.71 -18.04
C ALA A 387 -1.41 12.48 -19.04
N ASP A 388 -1.31 11.47 -19.91
CA ASP A 388 -2.34 11.17 -20.90
C ASP A 388 -3.59 10.54 -20.29
N ARG A 389 -3.45 9.93 -19.10
CA ARG A 389 -4.58 9.35 -18.35
C ARG A 389 -5.26 10.42 -17.48
N VAL A 390 -4.50 11.28 -16.81
CA VAL A 390 -5.08 12.34 -15.93
C VAL A 390 -5.51 13.60 -16.68
N PHE A 391 -4.82 13.93 -17.79
CA PHE A 391 -5.14 15.06 -18.65
C PHE A 391 -5.24 14.61 -20.11
N PRO A 392 -6.27 13.83 -20.49
CA PRO A 392 -6.44 13.40 -21.87
C PRO A 392 -6.57 14.59 -22.82
N ALA A 393 -5.70 14.66 -23.82
CA ALA A 393 -5.66 15.75 -24.81
C ALA A 393 -6.95 15.87 -25.67
N ASN A 394 -7.80 14.83 -25.64
CA ASN A 394 -9.10 14.78 -26.31
C ASN A 394 -10.23 15.48 -25.51
N GLY A 395 -9.95 16.00 -24.31
CA GLY A 395 -10.90 16.77 -23.50
C GLY A 395 -11.74 15.95 -22.51
N GLN A 396 -11.61 14.61 -22.47
CA GLN A 396 -12.39 13.77 -21.55
C GLN A 396 -12.09 14.01 -20.05
N GLY A 397 -11.00 14.71 -19.72
CA GLY A 397 -10.64 15.11 -18.35
C GLY A 397 -10.84 16.60 -18.05
N ILE A 398 -11.55 17.36 -18.89
CA ILE A 398 -11.63 18.82 -18.74
C ILE A 398 -12.28 19.27 -17.43
N ALA A 399 -13.20 18.47 -16.87
CA ALA A 399 -13.80 18.74 -15.56
C ALA A 399 -12.77 18.78 -14.44
N VAL A 400 -11.77 17.88 -14.46
CA VAL A 400 -10.66 17.86 -13.50
C VAL A 400 -9.85 19.16 -13.61
N ILE A 401 -9.52 19.58 -14.84
CA ILE A 401 -8.75 20.80 -15.08
C ILE A 401 -9.53 22.04 -14.64
N ASN A 402 -10.83 22.11 -14.96
CA ASN A 402 -11.67 23.25 -14.60
C ASN A 402 -11.85 23.36 -13.07
N ASN A 403 -12.06 22.23 -12.39
CA ASN A 403 -12.16 22.19 -10.92
C ASN A 403 -10.84 22.66 -10.28
N MET A 404 -9.70 22.26 -10.85
CA MET A 404 -8.39 22.69 -10.39
C MET A 404 -8.19 24.20 -10.59
N LEU A 405 -8.62 24.77 -11.72
CA LEU A 405 -8.39 26.19 -12.04
C LEU A 405 -9.39 27.16 -11.40
N GLY A 406 -10.63 26.73 -11.18
CA GLY A 406 -11.72 27.60 -10.69
C GLY A 406 -12.20 28.66 -11.69
N GLY A 407 -11.74 28.64 -12.94
CA GLY A 407 -12.13 29.60 -13.99
C GLY A 407 -11.19 29.65 -15.19
N PRO A 408 -11.41 30.58 -16.14
CA PRO A 408 -10.49 30.82 -17.24
C PRO A 408 -9.09 31.17 -16.72
N ALA A 409 -8.06 30.55 -17.30
CA ALA A 409 -6.67 30.72 -16.87
C ALA A 409 -5.75 31.10 -18.03
N THR A 410 -4.70 31.85 -17.72
CA THR A 410 -3.54 32.03 -18.61
C THR A 410 -2.57 30.84 -18.47
N PRO A 411 -1.61 30.66 -19.39
CA PRO A 411 -0.55 29.66 -19.25
C PRO A 411 0.20 29.71 -17.90
N ASP A 412 0.50 30.92 -17.41
CA ASP A 412 1.23 31.07 -16.13
C ASP A 412 0.38 30.62 -14.94
N VAL A 413 -0.91 31.02 -14.89
CA VAL A 413 -1.84 30.60 -13.83
C VAL A 413 -2.02 29.08 -13.84
N LEU A 414 -2.12 28.45 -15.02
CA LEU A 414 -2.19 27.01 -15.13
C LEU A 414 -0.94 26.33 -14.58
N VAL A 415 0.26 26.81 -14.95
CA VAL A 415 1.53 26.25 -14.47
C VAL A 415 1.64 26.39 -12.96
N ASP A 416 1.35 27.57 -12.40
CA ASP A 416 1.42 27.83 -10.97
C ASP A 416 0.44 26.93 -10.18
N LYS A 417 -0.79 26.78 -10.69
CA LYS A 417 -1.80 25.91 -10.05
C LYS A 417 -1.40 24.43 -10.13
N MET A 418 -0.86 23.97 -11.25
CA MET A 418 -0.36 22.59 -11.38
C MET A 418 0.84 22.33 -10.45
N ILE A 419 1.77 23.28 -10.32
CA ILE A 419 2.90 23.17 -9.39
C ILE A 419 2.39 23.05 -7.95
N SER A 420 1.43 23.88 -7.58
CA SER A 420 0.83 23.90 -6.25
C SER A 420 0.06 22.61 -5.94
N VAL A 421 -0.82 22.17 -6.85
CA VAL A 421 -1.69 21.01 -6.63
C VAL A 421 -0.91 19.70 -6.64
N LEU A 422 0.07 19.57 -7.52
CA LEU A 422 0.92 18.37 -7.59
C LEU A 422 2.06 18.36 -6.57
N ASP A 423 2.15 19.41 -5.73
CA ASP A 423 3.19 19.56 -4.70
C ASP A 423 4.59 19.25 -5.24
N VAL A 424 5.00 19.97 -6.28
CA VAL A 424 6.33 19.82 -6.89
C VAL A 424 7.21 21.02 -6.55
N ASN A 425 8.44 20.76 -6.12
CA ASN A 425 9.43 21.79 -5.85
C ASN A 425 10.42 21.84 -7.04
N LEU A 426 10.23 22.78 -7.96
CA LEU A 426 11.05 22.94 -9.16
C LEU A 426 11.91 24.20 -9.07
N PRO A 427 13.19 24.15 -9.52
CA PRO A 427 13.98 25.36 -9.73
C PRO A 427 13.34 26.30 -10.76
N ASP A 428 13.54 27.62 -10.58
CA ASP A 428 12.99 28.66 -11.47
C ASP A 428 13.28 28.42 -12.95
N SER A 429 14.47 27.89 -13.26
CA SER A 429 14.87 27.54 -14.62
C SER A 429 13.95 26.49 -15.26
N LYS A 430 13.46 25.51 -14.50
CA LYS A 430 12.51 24.49 -14.96
C LYS A 430 11.09 25.04 -15.01
N VAL A 431 10.70 25.89 -14.06
CA VAL A 431 9.39 26.58 -14.09
C VAL A 431 9.27 27.44 -15.36
N LYS A 432 10.34 28.12 -15.77
CA LYS A 432 10.40 28.87 -17.03
C LYS A 432 10.11 27.98 -18.25
N VAL A 433 10.71 26.78 -18.31
CA VAL A 433 10.46 25.81 -19.39
C VAL A 433 9.00 25.35 -19.42
N LEU A 434 8.37 25.14 -18.26
CA LEU A 434 6.95 24.81 -18.18
C LEU A 434 6.08 25.93 -18.78
N ARG A 435 6.35 27.18 -18.41
CA ARG A 435 5.63 28.37 -18.91
C ARG A 435 5.82 28.55 -20.41
N GLU A 436 7.05 28.43 -20.92
CA GLU A 436 7.33 28.50 -22.36
C GLU A 436 6.57 27.43 -23.16
N SER A 437 6.55 26.18 -22.66
CA SER A 437 5.77 25.09 -23.26
C SER A 437 4.27 25.38 -23.24
N ALA A 438 3.76 25.90 -22.12
CA ALA A 438 2.35 26.24 -21.96
C ALA A 438 1.92 27.37 -22.93
N VAL A 439 2.69 28.46 -23.00
CA VAL A 439 2.47 29.58 -23.92
C VAL A 439 2.52 29.13 -25.38
N LYS A 440 3.51 28.31 -25.73
CA LYS A 440 3.64 27.77 -27.10
C LYS A 440 2.40 26.95 -27.50
N THR A 441 1.88 26.13 -26.58
CA THR A 441 0.73 25.26 -26.86
C THR A 441 -0.60 26.02 -26.86
N ALA A 442 -0.73 27.05 -26.01
CA ALA A 442 -1.87 27.97 -25.98
C ALA A 442 -1.89 28.91 -27.21
N GLY A 443 -0.72 29.21 -27.78
CA GLY A 443 -0.55 30.16 -28.89
C GLY A 443 -0.50 31.62 -28.43
N GLY A 444 -0.10 31.88 -27.18
CA GLY A 444 0.01 33.22 -26.60
C GLY A 444 -0.03 33.20 -25.07
N THR A 445 0.13 34.38 -24.46
CA THR A 445 0.11 34.58 -22.99
C THR A 445 -1.27 34.92 -22.43
N GLY A 446 -2.24 35.19 -23.30
CA GLY A 446 -3.63 35.46 -22.92
C GLY A 446 -4.39 34.23 -22.40
N PRO A 447 -5.69 34.37 -22.08
CA PRO A 447 -6.51 33.26 -21.61
C PRO A 447 -6.49 32.08 -22.58
N ILE A 448 -6.30 30.87 -22.04
CA ILE A 448 -6.25 29.64 -22.82
C ILE A 448 -7.64 29.35 -23.39
N ARG A 449 -7.73 29.10 -24.70
CA ARG A 449 -9.00 28.72 -25.33
C ARG A 449 -9.47 27.35 -24.80
N PRO A 450 -10.78 27.15 -24.55
CA PRO A 450 -11.30 25.88 -24.00
C PRO A 450 -10.86 24.64 -24.78
N GLN A 451 -10.76 24.72 -26.12
CA GLN A 451 -10.34 23.59 -26.96
C GLN A 451 -8.84 23.26 -26.84
N GLN A 452 -8.03 24.19 -26.33
CA GLN A 452 -6.58 24.00 -26.13
C GLN A 452 -6.23 23.60 -24.70
N LEU A 453 -7.09 23.91 -23.73
CA LEU A 453 -6.81 23.75 -22.30
C LEU A 453 -6.29 22.36 -21.92
N ALA A 454 -6.95 21.30 -22.40
CA ALA A 454 -6.52 19.92 -22.14
C ALA A 454 -5.12 19.61 -22.71
N ARG A 455 -4.79 20.14 -23.89
CA ARG A 455 -3.46 19.95 -24.51
C ARG A 455 -2.38 20.70 -23.75
N VAL A 456 -2.66 21.91 -23.30
CA VAL A 456 -1.72 22.71 -22.50
C VAL A 456 -1.44 22.02 -21.17
N ALA A 457 -2.48 21.60 -20.45
CA ALA A 457 -2.34 20.88 -19.18
C ALA A 457 -1.57 19.55 -19.35
N ASN A 458 -1.89 18.77 -20.39
CA ASN A 458 -1.15 17.54 -20.71
C ASN A 458 0.33 17.80 -20.97
N GLY A 459 0.67 18.80 -21.78
CA GLY A 459 2.07 19.14 -22.08
C GLY A 459 2.86 19.55 -20.84
N VAL A 460 2.26 20.37 -19.96
CA VAL A 460 2.87 20.76 -18.68
C VAL A 460 3.02 19.56 -17.76
N ALA A 461 2.00 18.70 -17.62
CA ALA A 461 2.04 17.51 -16.79
C ALA A 461 3.14 16.54 -17.24
N ARG A 462 3.31 16.33 -18.55
CA ARG A 462 4.39 15.48 -19.10
C ARG A 462 5.77 15.96 -18.65
N LEU A 463 6.01 17.27 -18.67
CA LEU A 463 7.28 17.85 -18.23
C LEU A 463 7.48 17.70 -16.71
N ILE A 464 6.44 17.91 -15.91
CA ILE A 464 6.48 17.70 -14.45
C ILE A 464 6.77 16.22 -14.14
N PHE A 465 6.02 15.30 -14.74
CA PHE A 465 6.13 13.86 -14.52
C PHE A 465 7.43 13.25 -15.04
N GLY A 466 8.09 13.89 -16.00
CA GLY A 466 9.43 13.54 -16.46
C GLY A 466 10.57 14.17 -15.65
N SER A 467 10.27 15.09 -14.74
CA SER A 467 11.30 15.78 -13.94
C SER A 467 11.84 14.88 -12.81
N PRO A 468 13.15 14.93 -12.51
CA PRO A 468 13.71 14.25 -11.35
C PRO A 468 13.03 14.64 -10.04
N GLU A 469 12.71 15.93 -9.85
CA GLU A 469 12.14 16.47 -8.61
C GLU A 469 10.78 15.86 -8.27
N PHE A 470 9.99 15.49 -9.30
CA PHE A 470 8.69 14.86 -9.09
C PHE A 470 8.79 13.37 -8.76
N GLN A 471 9.93 12.71 -9.03
CA GLN A 471 10.12 11.29 -8.75
C GLN A 471 10.30 10.98 -7.27
N TYR A 472 10.59 12.00 -6.44
CA TYR A 472 10.86 11.83 -5.02
C TYR A 472 9.72 12.39 -4.15
N ALA A 473 9.45 11.73 -3.04
CA ALA A 473 8.43 12.10 -2.05
C ALA A 473 9.05 12.38 -0.66
#